data_AF-A0A414BLQ4-F1
#
_entry.id   AF-A0A414BLQ4-F1
#
_cell.length_a   1.000
_cell.length_b   1.000
_cell.length_c   1.000
_cell.angle_alpha   90.00
_cell.angle_beta   90.00
_cell.angle_gamma   90.00
#
_symmetry.space_group_name_H-M   'P 1'
#
loop_
_entity.id
_entity.type
_entity.pdbx_description
1 polymer ?
#
loop_
_entity_poly.entity_id
_entity_poly.type
_entity_poly.pdbx_seq_one_letter_code
_entity_poly.pdbx_strand_id
1 'polypeptide(L)'
;MEKNMDTNFDFNKTGKFNFDQVGKRMPYSTPEGFFKEMEANILEQVKDDKPKPVRIQPKKRPLMKVIWAAAMAVAASVAVLLILHIDFAAPHSSLPSQADNEMQAVDQAFAQLSPADQAYLLNVYQEDVFLDE
;
A
#
# COMPACT_ATOMS: atom_id res chain seq x y z
N MET A 1 -20.36 -30.87 -51.54
CA MET A 1 -20.82 -31.95 -50.64
C MET A 1 -21.33 -31.28 -49.39
N GLU A 2 -22.61 -30.88 -49.37
CA GLU A 2 -23.24 -30.28 -48.20
C GLU A 2 -23.63 -31.40 -47.23
N LYS A 3 -23.09 -31.32 -46.01
CA LYS A 3 -23.47 -32.21 -44.91
C LYS A 3 -24.71 -31.61 -44.26
N ASN A 4 -25.86 -32.19 -44.54
CA ASN A 4 -27.12 -31.84 -43.88
C ASN A 4 -26.96 -32.13 -42.37
N MET A 5 -27.00 -31.08 -41.55
CA MET A 5 -27.01 -31.22 -40.09
C MET A 5 -28.46 -31.34 -39.64
N ASP A 6 -28.80 -32.49 -39.05
CA ASP A 6 -30.09 -32.70 -38.41
C ASP A 6 -30.16 -31.84 -37.14
N THR A 7 -30.91 -30.74 -37.19
CA THR A 7 -31.07 -29.76 -36.10
C THR A 7 -32.20 -30.12 -35.12
N ASN A 8 -32.74 -31.33 -35.18
CA ASN A 8 -33.83 -31.75 -34.30
C ASN A 8 -33.30 -32.27 -32.95
N PHE A 9 -32.79 -31.36 -32.13
CA PHE A 9 -32.56 -31.61 -30.71
C PHE A 9 -33.85 -31.29 -29.93
N ASP A 10 -34.64 -32.33 -29.64
CA ASP A 10 -35.87 -32.20 -28.87
C ASP A 10 -35.56 -32.19 -27.37
N PHE A 11 -35.49 -30.98 -26.79
CA PHE A 11 -35.28 -30.75 -25.35
C PHE A 11 -36.36 -31.38 -24.46
N ASN A 12 -37.52 -31.75 -25.03
CA ASN A 12 -38.61 -32.36 -24.27
C ASN A 12 -38.46 -33.88 -24.13
N LYS A 13 -37.51 -34.50 -24.84
CA LYS A 13 -37.24 -35.93 -24.81
C LYS A 13 -36.08 -36.30 -23.86
N THR A 14 -35.36 -35.31 -23.36
CA THR A 14 -34.33 -35.50 -22.33
C THR A 14 -35.00 -35.69 -20.97
N GLY A 15 -34.86 -36.90 -20.41
CA GLY A 15 -35.30 -37.21 -19.05
C GLY A 15 -34.79 -36.15 -18.06
N LYS A 16 -35.68 -35.74 -17.16
CA LYS A 16 -35.47 -34.67 -16.18
C LYS A 16 -34.07 -34.78 -15.55
N PHE A 17 -33.21 -33.79 -15.74
CA PHE A 17 -31.87 -33.79 -15.16
C PHE A 17 -31.99 -33.82 -13.63
N ASN A 18 -31.50 -34.90 -13.01
CA ASN A 18 -31.57 -35.06 -11.56
C ASN A 18 -30.23 -34.66 -10.93
N PHE A 19 -30.20 -33.49 -10.28
CA PHE A 19 -29.04 -33.01 -9.53
C PHE A 19 -28.61 -33.94 -8.40
N ASP A 20 -29.50 -34.82 -7.90
CA ASP A 20 -29.17 -35.83 -6.89
C ASP A 20 -28.31 -36.97 -7.45
N GLN A 21 -28.29 -37.18 -8.78
CA GLN A 21 -27.39 -38.11 -9.45
C GLN A 21 -25.98 -37.54 -9.67
N VAL A 22 -25.87 -36.21 -9.67
CA VAL A 22 -24.60 -35.48 -9.73
C VAL A 22 -24.04 -35.43 -8.30
N GLY A 23 -23.68 -36.59 -7.77
CA GLY A 23 -23.28 -36.74 -6.38
C GLY A 23 -22.23 -35.70 -5.97
N LYS A 24 -22.29 -35.25 -4.71
CA LYS A 24 -21.34 -34.31 -4.07
C LYS A 24 -19.98 -34.98 -3.83
N ARG A 25 -19.43 -35.64 -4.84
CA ARG A 25 -18.11 -36.23 -4.78
C ARG A 25 -17.13 -35.08 -4.66
N MET A 26 -16.21 -35.18 -3.70
CA MET A 26 -15.04 -34.33 -3.65
C MET A 26 -14.04 -34.90 -4.66
N PRO A 27 -13.93 -34.35 -5.89
CA PRO A 27 -13.04 -34.92 -6.92
C PRO A 27 -11.56 -34.80 -6.51
N TYR A 28 -11.26 -33.90 -5.58
CA TYR A 28 -9.94 -33.68 -5.05
C TYR A 28 -9.98 -33.81 -3.53
N SER A 29 -9.03 -34.57 -3.00
CA SER A 29 -8.76 -34.67 -1.57
C SER A 29 -7.27 -34.55 -1.37
N THR A 30 -6.85 -33.91 -0.29
CA THR A 30 -5.45 -33.89 0.11
C THR A 30 -5.13 -35.12 0.94
N PRO A 31 -3.89 -35.65 0.88
CA PRO A 31 -3.41 -36.63 1.84
C PRO A 31 -3.54 -36.11 3.28
N GLU A 32 -3.70 -37.02 4.23
CA GLU A 32 -3.68 -36.67 5.64
C GLU A 32 -2.33 -36.01 5.99
N GLY A 33 -2.35 -34.87 6.68
CA GLY A 33 -1.13 -34.19 7.12
C GLY A 33 -0.44 -33.30 6.07
N PHE A 34 -0.95 -33.21 4.83
CA PHE A 34 -0.37 -32.39 3.75
C PHE A 34 0.00 -30.95 4.21
N PHE A 35 -0.94 -30.26 4.85
CA PHE A 35 -0.69 -28.89 5.32
C PHE A 35 0.30 -28.80 6.48
N LYS A 36 0.38 -29.84 7.33
CA LYS A 36 1.33 -29.90 8.44
C LYS A 36 2.76 -30.08 7.94
N GLU A 37 2.95 -30.93 6.93
CA GLU A 37 4.26 -31.13 6.29
C GLU A 37 4.72 -29.87 5.55
N MET A 38 3.79 -29.21 4.83
CA MET A 38 4.06 -27.94 4.17
C MET A 38 4.50 -26.86 5.18
N GLU A 39 3.77 -26.73 6.29
CA GLU A 39 4.12 -25.79 7.37
C GLU A 39 5.50 -26.10 7.96
N ALA A 40 5.78 -27.37 8.26
CA ALA A 40 7.07 -27.78 8.83
C ALA A 40 8.24 -27.44 7.89
N ASN A 41 8.08 -27.69 6.59
CA ASN A 41 9.10 -27.41 5.57
C ASN A 41 9.35 -25.90 5.41
N ILE A 42 8.28 -25.09 5.37
CA ILE A 42 8.42 -23.62 5.31
C ILE A 42 9.14 -23.10 6.57
N LEU A 43 8.73 -23.59 7.75
CA LEU A 43 9.33 -23.16 9.01
C LEU A 43 10.81 -23.57 9.10
N GLU A 44 11.17 -24.74 8.58
CA GLU A 44 12.57 -25.18 8.48
C GLU A 44 13.39 -24.24 7.58
N GLN A 45 12.88 -23.89 6.39
CA GLN A 45 13.57 -22.99 5.46
C GLN A 45 13.76 -21.58 6.02
N VAL A 46 12.80 -21.06 6.80
CA VAL A 46 12.87 -19.71 7.37
C VAL A 46 13.68 -19.67 8.68
N LYS A 47 13.90 -20.80 9.37
CA LYS A 47 14.68 -20.84 10.62
C LYS A 47 16.13 -20.39 10.43
N ASP A 48 16.72 -20.70 9.28
CA ASP A 48 18.12 -20.38 8.98
C ASP A 48 18.30 -18.96 8.42
N ASP A 49 17.20 -18.32 8.00
CA ASP A 49 17.17 -16.91 7.54
C ASP A 49 16.93 -15.93 8.70
N LYS A 50 17.21 -16.35 9.94
CA LYS A 50 17.29 -15.40 11.07
C LYS A 50 18.42 -14.42 10.76
N PRO A 51 18.16 -13.11 10.61
CA PRO A 51 19.22 -12.14 10.52
C PRO A 51 20.10 -12.30 11.75
N LYS A 52 21.38 -12.62 11.54
CA LYS A 52 22.37 -12.72 12.63
C LYS A 52 22.19 -11.49 13.50
N PRO A 53 21.99 -11.61 14.83
CA PRO A 53 21.92 -10.45 15.68
C PRO A 53 23.25 -9.73 15.55
N VAL A 54 23.26 -8.60 14.85
CA VAL A 54 24.38 -7.69 14.83
C VAL A 54 24.59 -7.33 16.29
N ARG A 55 25.67 -7.87 16.89
CA ARG A 55 26.04 -7.57 18.26
C ARG A 55 26.42 -6.10 18.32
N ILE A 56 25.44 -5.23 18.49
CA ILE A 56 25.66 -3.82 18.81
C ILE A 56 26.19 -3.82 20.23
N GLN A 57 27.52 -3.81 20.37
CA GLN A 57 28.16 -3.63 21.66
C GLN A 57 27.66 -2.30 22.25
N PRO A 58 27.13 -2.27 23.48
CA PRO A 58 26.72 -1.01 24.11
C PRO A 58 27.97 -0.18 24.38
N LYS A 59 28.26 0.79 23.51
CA LYS A 59 29.29 1.80 23.74
C LYS A 59 28.88 2.61 24.98
N LYS A 60 29.57 2.39 26.10
CA LYS A 60 29.40 3.17 27.34
C LYS A 60 29.57 4.66 27.00
N ARG A 61 28.48 5.42 27.06
CA ARG A 61 28.51 6.88 26.85
C ARG A 61 29.05 7.53 28.13
N PRO A 62 30.02 8.46 28.06
CA PRO A 62 30.54 9.12 29.26
C PRO A 62 29.45 10.03 29.85
N LEU A 63 29.30 9.98 31.17
CA LEU A 63 28.33 10.72 31.99
C LEU A 63 28.45 12.27 31.92
N MET A 64 29.34 12.80 31.08
CA MET A 64 29.57 14.24 30.93
C MET A 64 28.40 15.02 30.29
N LYS A 65 27.42 14.34 29.69
CA LYS A 65 26.28 14.99 29.01
C LYS A 65 25.26 15.64 29.94
N VAL A 66 25.23 15.27 31.23
CA VAL A 66 24.18 15.76 32.15
C VAL A 66 24.43 17.23 32.55
N ILE A 67 25.70 17.66 32.61
CA ILE A 67 26.04 19.04 33.02
C ILE A 67 25.62 20.07 31.96
N TRP A 68 25.65 19.70 30.67
CA TRP A 68 25.22 20.59 29.58
C TRP A 68 23.70 20.77 29.48
N ALA A 69 22.91 19.83 30.02
CA ALA A 69 21.45 19.88 29.94
C ALA A 69 20.84 20.98 30.83
N ALA A 70 21.49 21.34 31.94
CA ALA A 70 21.01 22.39 32.84
C ALA A 70 21.16 23.81 32.25
N ALA A 71 22.16 24.05 31.40
CA ALA A 71 22.40 25.36 30.79
C ALA A 71 21.37 25.72 29.69
N MET A 72 20.79 24.72 29.01
CA MET A 72 19.80 24.94 27.94
C MET A 72 18.38 25.24 28.46
N ALA A 73 18.10 24.99 29.74
CA ALA A 73 16.77 25.25 30.32
C ALA A 73 16.43 26.76 30.41
N VAL A 74 17.43 27.63 30.45
CA VAL A 74 17.24 29.09 30.56
C VAL A 74 16.98 29.75 29.19
N ALA A 75 17.50 29.21 28.09
CA ALA A 75 17.30 29.80 26.76
C ALA A 75 15.92 29.48 26.14
N ALA A 76 15.37 28.30 26.41
CA ALA A 76 14.09 27.88 25.85
C ALA A 76 12.90 28.74 26.37
N SER A 77 12.95 29.21 27.62
CA SER A 77 11.88 30.05 28.17
C SER A 77 11.79 31.42 27.49
N VAL A 78 12.92 31.98 27.07
CA VAL A 78 12.97 33.26 26.34
C VAL A 78 12.42 33.08 24.91
N ALA A 79 12.75 31.97 24.25
CA ALA A 79 12.22 31.65 22.92
C ALA A 79 10.69 31.48 22.93
N VAL A 80 10.13 30.78 23.93
CA VAL A 80 8.67 30.61 24.07
C VAL A 80 7.97 31.96 24.30
N LEU A 81 8.52 32.83 25.15
CA LEU A 81 7.98 34.18 25.37
C LEU A 81 8.00 35.05 24.11
N LEU A 82 9.05 34.95 23.28
CA LEU A 82 9.14 35.67 22.01
C LEU A 82 8.13 35.14 20.98
N ILE A 83 7.99 33.82 20.83
CA ILE A 83 7.01 33.21 19.91
C ILE A 83 5.59 33.67 20.25
N LEU A 84 5.21 33.64 21.53
CA LEU A 84 3.89 34.11 21.98
C LEU A 84 3.66 35.61 21.73
N HIS A 85 4.69 36.45 21.81
CA HIS A 85 4.56 37.88 21.50
C HIS A 85 4.43 38.15 19.99
N ILE A 86 5.07 37.35 19.14
CA ILE A 86 5.04 37.51 17.68
C ILE A 86 3.70 37.00 17.12
N ASP A 87 3.20 35.87 17.58
CA ASP A 87 1.94 35.27 17.12
C ASP A 87 0.69 36.10 17.51
N PHE A 88 0.75 36.87 18.60
CA PHE A 88 -0.38 37.71 19.02
C PHE A 88 -0.40 39.09 18.35
N ALA A 89 0.75 39.56 17.83
CA ALA A 89 0.89 40.88 17.23
C ALA A 89 0.91 40.87 15.69
N ALA A 90 1.24 39.73 15.07
CA ALA A 90 1.21 39.58 13.62
C ALA A 90 -0.18 39.09 13.16
N PRO A 91 -0.87 39.79 12.25
CA PRO A 91 -2.09 39.26 11.64
C PRO A 91 -1.72 37.99 10.88
N HIS A 92 -2.46 36.91 11.18
CA HIS A 92 -2.26 35.55 10.69
C HIS A 92 -1.87 35.51 9.21
N SER A 93 -0.57 35.42 8.95
CA SER A 93 -0.09 34.97 7.64
C SER A 93 -0.27 33.47 7.64
N SER A 94 -1.32 33.01 6.98
CA SER A 94 -1.60 31.59 6.74
C SER A 94 -0.32 30.91 6.22
N LEU A 95 0.32 30.12 7.06
CA LEU A 95 1.36 29.19 6.63
C LEU A 95 0.73 28.31 5.54
N PRO A 96 1.32 28.23 4.33
CA PRO A 96 0.85 27.28 3.34
C PRO A 96 0.93 25.90 3.98
N SER A 97 -0.21 25.22 4.05
CA SER A 97 -0.27 23.88 4.58
C SER A 97 0.63 22.99 3.71
N GLN A 98 1.17 21.92 4.28
CA GLN A 98 2.05 21.02 3.53
C GLN A 98 1.40 20.53 2.21
N ALA A 99 0.07 20.39 2.20
CA ALA A 99 -0.72 20.05 1.01
C ALA A 99 -0.65 21.12 -0.11
N ASP A 100 -0.60 22.41 0.24
CA ASP A 100 -0.51 23.50 -0.75
C ASP A 100 0.85 23.47 -1.48
N ASN A 101 1.91 23.11 -0.75
CA ASN A 101 3.26 22.97 -1.32
C ASN A 101 3.35 21.75 -2.25
N GLU A 102 2.71 20.63 -1.88
CA GLU A 102 2.68 19.42 -2.69
C GLU A 102 1.89 19.63 -3.99
N MET A 103 0.73 20.31 -3.94
CA MET A 103 -0.05 20.64 -5.13
C MET A 103 0.73 21.56 -6.09
N GLN A 104 1.40 22.58 -5.54
CA GLN A 104 2.22 23.49 -6.34
C GLN A 104 3.41 22.78 -7.01
N ALA A 105 4.02 21.82 -6.32
CA ALA A 105 5.12 21.03 -6.87
C ALA A 105 4.65 20.12 -8.02
N VAL A 106 3.44 19.57 -7.92
CA VAL A 106 2.82 18.77 -8.99
C VAL A 106 2.54 19.63 -10.22
N ASP A 107 1.94 20.81 -10.04
CA ASP A 107 1.69 21.75 -11.15
C ASP A 107 2.98 22.15 -11.87
N GLN A 108 4.04 22.41 -11.08
CA GLN A 108 5.34 22.77 -11.64
C GLN A 108 5.99 21.60 -12.40
N ALA A 109 5.90 20.38 -11.87
CA ALA A 109 6.44 19.19 -12.54
C ALA A 109 5.69 18.90 -13.85
N PHE A 110 4.38 19.12 -13.89
CA PHE A 110 3.58 18.98 -15.10
C PHE A 110 3.98 19.98 -16.19
N ALA A 111 4.19 21.26 -15.81
CA ALA A 111 4.61 22.30 -16.74
C ALA A 111 6.01 22.06 -17.35
N GLN A 112 6.87 21.27 -16.69
CA GLN A 112 8.21 20.91 -17.19
C GLN A 112 8.21 19.77 -18.21
N LEU A 113 7.10 19.05 -18.36
CA LEU A 113 6.99 17.98 -19.35
C LEU A 113 6.91 18.53 -20.77
N SER A 114 7.26 17.70 -21.76
CA SER A 114 7.10 18.09 -23.16
C SER A 114 5.61 18.20 -23.51
N PRO A 115 5.23 19.03 -24.51
CA PRO A 115 3.82 19.17 -24.90
C PRO A 115 3.15 17.85 -25.31
N ALA A 116 3.92 16.92 -25.87
CA ALA A 116 3.42 15.59 -26.23
C ALA A 116 3.13 14.74 -24.99
N ASP A 117 4.01 14.79 -23.99
CA ASP A 117 3.86 14.04 -22.74
C ASP A 117 2.70 14.58 -21.89
N GLN A 118 2.50 15.91 -21.89
CA GLN A 118 1.34 16.54 -21.23
C GLN A 118 0.02 16.04 -21.84
N ALA A 119 -0.07 16.01 -23.18
CA ALA A 119 -1.26 15.52 -23.88
C ALA A 119 -1.51 14.03 -23.63
N TYR A 120 -0.44 13.22 -23.58
CA TYR A 120 -0.54 11.80 -23.27
C TYR A 120 -1.08 11.55 -21.87
N LEU A 121 -0.57 12.24 -20.85
CA LEU A 121 -1.07 12.09 -19.48
C LEU A 121 -2.55 12.47 -19.38
N LEU A 122 -2.95 13.59 -19.97
CA LEU A 122 -4.35 14.01 -19.98
C LEU A 122 -5.25 12.99 -20.69
N ASN A 123 -4.79 12.44 -21.82
CA ASN A 123 -5.55 11.43 -22.56
C ASN A 123 -5.71 10.12 -21.77
N VAL A 124 -4.64 9.66 -21.09
CA VAL A 124 -4.67 8.44 -20.27
C VAL A 124 -5.68 8.55 -19.11
N TYR A 125 -5.77 9.72 -18.47
CA TYR A 125 -6.77 9.94 -17.41
C TYR A 125 -8.19 10.13 -17.96
N GLN A 126 -8.34 10.73 -19.15
CA GLN A 126 -9.65 10.89 -19.79
C GLN A 126 -10.23 9.58 -20.33
N GLU A 127 -9.40 8.61 -20.67
CA GLU A 127 -9.83 7.27 -21.09
C GLU A 127 -10.12 6.32 -19.91
N ASP A 128 -9.92 6.77 -18.67
CA ASP A 128 -10.18 5.96 -17.49
C ASP A 128 -11.67 6.00 -17.09
N VAL A 129 -12.30 4.82 -17.08
CA VAL A 129 -13.76 4.60 -16.89
C VAL A 129 -14.27 5.11 -15.53
N PHE A 130 -13.38 5.48 -14.62
CA PHE A 130 -13.71 5.93 -13.27
C PHE A 130 -14.07 7.42 -13.15
N LEU A 131 -13.90 8.24 -14.21
CA LEU A 131 -14.22 9.68 -14.18
C LEU A 131 -15.49 10.04 -14.96
N ASP A 132 -16.13 9.08 -15.63
CA ASP A 132 -17.37 9.24 -16.41
C ASP A 132 -18.65 8.76 -15.65
N GLU A 133 -18.73 8.96 -14.32
CA GLU A 133 -19.98 8.77 -13.54
C GLU A 133 -20.54 10.10 -12.99
#